data_AF-X0IDI0-F1
#
_entry.id   AF-X0IDI0-F1
#
_cell.length_a   1.000
_cell.length_b   1.000
_cell.length_c   1.000
_cell.angle_alpha   90.00
_cell.angle_beta   90.00
_cell.angle_gamma   90.00
#
_symmetry.space_group_name_H-M   'P 1'
#
loop_
_entity.id
_entity.type
_entity.pdbx_description
1 polymer ?
#
loop_
_entity_poly.entity_id
_entity_poly.type
_entity_poly.pdbx_seq_one_letter_code
_entity_poly.pdbx_strand_id
1 'polypeptide(L)'
;MHFSQLLITAAALFTQGTLAVGIKTYSGRDCTGTEQTLTVDHNAACNPKVQRFQSYKENGFGPSNGQRIAFYAQPSCSQESFIYDTYSYNGDYFHSKQCYNIDGHSPVKYAQGAKLY
;
A
#
# COMPACT_ATOMS: atom_id res chain seq x y z
N MET A 1 26.87 -26.99 26.31
CA MET A 1 26.13 -26.49 25.14
C MET A 1 24.66 -26.58 25.47
N HIS A 2 23.91 -25.47 25.43
CA HIS A 2 22.47 -25.38 25.16
C HIS A 2 22.04 -23.93 25.39
N PHE A 3 22.02 -23.13 24.31
CA PHE A 3 21.33 -21.85 24.28
C PHE A 3 19.93 -22.10 23.74
N SER A 4 18.93 -21.98 24.60
CA SER A 4 17.52 -22.01 24.19
C SER A 4 17.18 -20.67 23.54
N GLN A 5 16.86 -20.71 22.24
CA GLN A 5 16.37 -19.57 21.50
C GLN A 5 14.91 -19.31 21.88
N LEU A 6 14.67 -18.23 22.63
CA LEU A 6 13.35 -17.67 22.83
C LEU A 6 12.88 -17.03 21.52
N LEU A 7 11.91 -17.67 20.87
CA LEU A 7 11.17 -17.09 19.75
C LEU A 7 10.25 -16.00 20.30
N ILE A 8 10.69 -14.74 20.16
CA ILE A 8 9.83 -13.58 20.41
C ILE A 8 8.92 -13.40 19.20
N THR A 9 7.74 -14.02 19.23
CA THR A 9 6.63 -13.62 18.36
C THR A 9 6.13 -12.26 18.81
N ALA A 10 6.63 -11.20 18.18
CA ALA A 10 6.07 -9.87 18.31
C ALA A 10 4.67 -9.86 17.68
N ALA A 11 3.64 -10.01 18.51
CA ALA A 11 2.29 -9.65 18.12
C ALA A 11 2.27 -8.14 17.88
N ALA A 12 2.19 -7.72 16.61
CA ALA A 12 1.93 -6.34 16.27
C ALA A 12 0.53 -6.00 16.80
N LEU A 13 0.50 -5.24 17.89
CA LEU A 13 -0.71 -4.61 18.40
C LEU A 13 -1.21 -3.63 17.33
N PHE A 14 -2.24 -4.03 16.60
CA PHE A 14 -2.97 -3.16 15.69
C PHE A 14 -3.73 -2.11 16.51
N THR A 15 -3.08 -1.00 16.82
CA THR A 15 -3.81 0.21 17.19
C THR A 15 -4.45 0.74 15.91
N GLN A 16 -5.65 0.23 15.60
CA GLN A 16 -6.48 0.69 14.49
C GLN A 16 -6.84 2.16 14.72
N GLY A 17 -5.99 3.07 14.24
CA GLY A 17 -6.43 4.43 13.91
C GLY A 17 -7.51 4.31 12.85
N THR A 18 -8.64 4.97 13.06
CA THR A 18 -9.91 4.85 12.33
C THR A 18 -9.88 5.32 10.85
N LEU A 19 -8.69 5.43 10.25
CA LEU A 19 -8.42 6.04 8.94
C LEU A 19 -7.32 5.28 8.17
N ALA A 20 -7.37 3.95 8.22
CA ALA A 20 -6.42 3.07 7.54
C ALA A 20 -7.08 2.40 6.33
N VAL A 21 -6.37 2.28 5.21
CA VAL A 21 -6.84 1.53 4.04
C VAL A 21 -5.89 0.38 3.75
N GLY A 22 -6.45 -0.81 3.53
CA GLY A 22 -5.70 -1.97 3.08
C GLY A 22 -5.59 -2.03 1.57
N ILE A 23 -4.37 -2.13 1.03
CA ILE A 23 -4.14 -2.51 -0.36
C ILE A 23 -3.29 -3.77 -0.45
N LYS A 24 -3.47 -4.54 -1.51
CA LYS A 24 -2.50 -5.54 -1.93
C LYS A 24 -1.71 -5.01 -3.11
N THR A 25 -0.40 -5.16 -3.06
CA THR A 25 0.51 -4.79 -4.14
C THR A 25 1.14 -6.03 -4.75
N TYR A 26 1.53 -5.93 -6.02
CA TYR A 26 2.02 -7.04 -6.81
C TYR A 26 3.27 -6.65 -7.58
N SER A 27 4.28 -7.53 -7.58
CA SER A 27 5.54 -7.27 -8.29
C SER A 27 5.36 -7.24 -9.82
N GLY A 28 4.32 -7.89 -10.35
CA GLY A 28 3.96 -7.90 -11.77
C GLY A 28 2.74 -7.03 -12.09
N ARG A 29 2.51 -6.82 -13.40
CA ARG A 29 1.28 -6.21 -13.93
C ARG A 29 0.07 -7.10 -13.68
N ASP A 30 -1.12 -6.50 -13.75
CA ASP A 30 -2.41 -7.20 -13.73
C ASP A 30 -2.58 -8.11 -12.51
N CYS A 31 -2.01 -7.67 -11.38
CA CYS A 31 -2.05 -8.33 -10.08
C CYS A 31 -1.42 -9.73 -10.09
N THR A 32 -0.33 -9.88 -10.85
CA THR A 32 0.47 -11.11 -10.95
C THR A 32 1.79 -11.02 -10.17
N GLY A 33 2.42 -12.17 -9.94
CA GLY A 33 3.70 -12.24 -9.22
C GLY A 33 3.56 -12.23 -7.71
N THR A 34 4.56 -11.69 -7.01
CA THR A 34 4.63 -11.69 -5.55
C THR A 34 3.63 -10.69 -4.99
N GLU A 35 2.74 -11.16 -4.12
CA GLU A 35 1.76 -10.34 -3.39
C GLU A 35 2.35 -9.83 -2.08
N GLN A 36 2.11 -8.55 -1.77
CA GLN A 36 2.36 -7.95 -0.46
C GLN A 36 1.07 -7.24 0.00
N THR A 37 0.65 -7.48 1.25
CA THR A 37 -0.39 -6.65 1.87
C THR A 37 0.25 -5.43 2.51
N LEU A 38 -0.30 -4.25 2.20
CA LEU A 38 0.12 -2.98 2.75
C LEU A 38 -1.07 -2.31 3.44
N THR A 39 -0.89 -2.01 4.73
CA THR A 39 -1.76 -1.10 5.45
C THR A 39 -1.24 0.32 5.22
N VAL A 40 -2.12 1.19 4.73
CA VAL A 40 -1.82 2.59 4.44
C VAL A 40 -2.59 3.45 5.43
N ASP A 41 -1.90 4.00 6.42
CA ASP A 41 -2.50 4.77 7.52
C ASP A 41 -2.42 6.27 7.25
N HIS A 42 -3.49 7.00 7.58
CA HIS A 42 -3.48 8.46 7.56
C HIS A 42 -2.44 9.02 8.55
N ASN A 43 -1.62 9.96 8.10
CA ASN A 43 -0.49 10.56 8.85
C ASN A 43 0.69 9.63 9.19
N ALA A 44 0.69 8.36 8.79
CA ALA A 44 1.87 7.53 8.96
C ALA A 44 3.02 7.96 8.03
N ALA A 45 4.25 7.75 8.50
CA ALA A 45 5.42 7.83 7.64
C ALA A 45 5.36 6.73 6.57
N CYS A 46 5.92 7.00 5.40
CA CYS A 46 6.03 6.01 4.34
C CYS A 46 6.81 4.80 4.84
N ASN A 47 6.28 3.59 4.62
CA ASN A 47 6.93 2.37 5.08
C ASN A 47 8.12 2.03 4.17
N PRO A 48 9.38 2.09 4.65
CA PRO A 48 10.55 1.88 3.80
C PRO A 48 10.73 0.42 3.36
N LYS A 49 9.97 -0.52 3.95
CA LYS A 49 10.03 -1.95 3.64
C LYS A 49 9.12 -2.34 2.48
N VAL A 50 8.39 -1.39 1.89
CA VAL A 50 7.55 -1.66 0.71
C VAL A 50 8.45 -2.08 -0.44
N GLN A 51 8.21 -3.29 -0.95
CA GLN A 51 8.88 -3.77 -2.15
C GLN A 51 8.33 -3.03 -3.37
N ARG A 52 9.13 -2.94 -4.44
CA ARG A 52 8.65 -2.36 -5.69
C ARG A 52 7.49 -3.19 -6.23
N PHE A 53 6.45 -2.50 -6.70
CA PHE A 53 5.25 -3.12 -7.25
C PHE A 53 4.82 -2.42 -8.55
N GLN A 54 4.23 -3.19 -9.46
CA GLN A 54 3.72 -2.73 -10.76
C GLN A 54 2.20 -2.59 -10.77
N SER A 55 1.50 -3.31 -9.89
CA SER A 55 0.04 -3.24 -9.79
C SER A 55 -0.44 -3.40 -8.35
N TYR A 56 -1.69 -3.03 -8.12
CA TYR A 56 -2.30 -3.05 -6.80
C TYR A 56 -3.83 -3.22 -6.88
N LYS A 57 -4.43 -3.64 -5.77
CA LYS A 57 -5.88 -3.72 -5.57
C LYS A 57 -6.24 -3.36 -4.13
N GLU A 58 -7.47 -2.92 -3.90
CA GLU A 58 -7.99 -2.78 -2.53
C GLU A 58 -8.08 -4.15 -1.84
N ASN A 59 -7.83 -4.19 -0.53
CA ASN A 59 -7.91 -5.40 0.29
C ASN A 59 -9.12 -5.43 1.25
N GLY A 60 -10.14 -4.60 1.03
CA GLY A 60 -11.46 -4.75 1.65
C GLY A 60 -11.62 -4.19 3.06
N PHE A 61 -10.70 -3.35 3.54
CA PHE A 61 -10.86 -2.65 4.82
C PHE A 61 -10.44 -1.18 4.71
N GLY A 62 -11.21 -0.33 5.39
CA GLY A 62 -11.08 1.12 5.45
C GLY A 62 -12.46 1.78 5.58
N PRO A 63 -12.53 3.04 6.04
CA PRO A 63 -13.80 3.75 6.11
C PRO A 63 -14.41 3.90 4.72
N SER A 64 -15.74 3.82 4.63
CA SER A 64 -16.52 3.87 3.38
C SER A 64 -16.44 5.20 2.60
N ASN A 65 -15.55 6.09 3.02
CA ASN A 65 -15.49 7.49 2.63
C ASN A 65 -14.13 7.81 2.02
N GLY A 66 -13.95 7.49 0.73
CA GLY A 66 -13.11 8.22 -0.22
C GLY A 66 -11.80 8.83 0.30
N GLN A 67 -10.96 8.08 1.00
CA GLN A 67 -9.64 8.56 1.40
C GLN A 67 -8.70 8.52 0.19
N ARG A 68 -7.75 9.45 0.06
CA ARG A 68 -6.86 9.45 -1.11
C ARG A 68 -5.60 8.67 -0.80
N ILE A 69 -5.37 7.60 -1.54
CA ILE A 69 -4.12 6.84 -1.53
C ILE A 69 -3.21 7.45 -2.58
N ALA A 70 -2.11 8.05 -2.15
CA ALA A 70 -1.05 8.52 -3.03
C ALA A 70 0.05 7.47 -3.17
N PHE A 71 0.57 7.34 -4.39
CA PHE A 71 1.63 6.40 -4.74
C PHE A 71 2.92 7.14 -5.11
N TYR A 72 4.04 6.51 -4.75
CA TYR A 72 5.36 7.11 -4.86
C TYR A 72 6.36 6.14 -5.48
N ALA A 73 7.31 6.66 -6.25
CA ALA A 73 8.38 5.88 -6.88
C ALA A 73 9.47 5.46 -5.88
N GLN A 74 9.52 6.11 -4.70
CA GLN A 74 10.53 5.89 -3.67
C GLN A 74 9.90 5.57 -2.30
N PRO A 75 10.60 4.79 -1.45
CA PRO A 75 10.12 4.38 -0.13
C PRO A 75 9.98 5.52 0.89
N SER A 76 10.49 6.71 0.59
CA SER A 76 10.38 7.90 1.45
C SER A 76 9.04 8.64 1.30
N CYS A 77 8.26 8.33 0.26
CA CYS A 77 7.09 9.11 -0.16
C CYS A 77 7.40 10.62 -0.27
N SER A 78 8.57 10.99 -0.81
CA SER A 78 8.91 12.39 -1.05
C SER A 78 8.02 12.97 -2.16
N GLN A 79 7.74 14.27 -2.11
CA GLN A 79 6.92 14.95 -3.14
C GLN A 79 7.52 14.79 -4.55
N GLU A 80 8.85 14.80 -4.67
CA GLU A 80 9.56 14.60 -5.94
C GLU A 80 9.36 13.19 -6.52
N SER A 81 9.02 12.22 -5.67
CA SER A 81 8.74 10.84 -6.08
C SER A 81 7.25 10.56 -6.28
N PHE A 82 6.38 11.57 -6.15
CA PHE A 82 4.95 11.41 -6.34
C PHE A 82 4.65 10.92 -7.76
N ILE A 83 3.77 9.92 -7.85
CA ILE A 83 3.36 9.33 -9.12
C ILE A 83 1.95 9.82 -9.47
N TYR A 84 0.97 9.47 -8.62
CA TYR A 84 -0.43 9.87 -8.71
C TYR A 84 -1.12 9.51 -7.39
N ASP A 85 -2.37 9.90 -7.23
CA ASP A 85 -3.24 9.41 -6.17
C ASP A 85 -4.58 8.94 -6.70
N THR A 86 -5.29 8.16 -5.89
CA THR A 86 -6.62 7.64 -6.21
C THR A 86 -7.45 7.59 -4.95
N TYR A 87 -8.77 7.63 -5.09
CA TYR A 87 -9.68 7.45 -3.95
C TYR A 87 -9.72 5.99 -3.53
N SER A 88 -9.84 5.68 -2.25
CA SER A 88 -10.15 4.35 -1.74
C SER A 88 -11.65 4.09 -1.81
N TYR A 89 -12.06 2.82 -1.94
CA TYR A 89 -13.40 2.30 -1.69
C TYR A 89 -14.59 3.13 -2.25
N ASN A 90 -15.18 2.71 -3.38
CA ASN A 90 -16.36 3.34 -4.00
C ASN A 90 -16.21 4.85 -4.32
N GLY A 91 -14.98 5.38 -4.36
CA GLY A 91 -14.71 6.70 -4.96
C GLY A 91 -14.70 6.62 -6.49
N ASP A 92 -14.73 7.79 -7.15
CA ASP A 92 -14.95 7.94 -8.61
C ASP A 92 -14.02 7.13 -9.53
N TYR A 93 -12.89 6.62 -9.02
CA TYR A 93 -11.86 5.93 -9.82
C TYR A 93 -11.45 4.54 -9.33
N PHE A 94 -11.83 4.14 -8.10
CA PHE A 94 -11.35 2.90 -7.48
C PHE A 94 -12.51 1.99 -7.09
N HIS A 95 -12.73 1.00 -7.92
CA HIS A 95 -13.67 -0.07 -7.65
C HIS A 95 -12.97 -1.10 -6.77
N SER A 96 -13.59 -1.40 -5.61
CA SER A 96 -13.06 -2.39 -4.67
C SER A 96 -12.74 -3.70 -5.40
N LYS A 97 -11.58 -4.29 -5.08
CA LYS A 97 -11.09 -5.56 -5.66
C LYS A 97 -10.75 -5.53 -7.15
N GLN A 98 -10.85 -4.40 -7.84
CA GLN A 98 -10.31 -4.24 -9.19
C GLN A 98 -8.78 -4.07 -9.14
N CYS A 99 -8.11 -4.62 -10.15
CA CYS A 99 -6.67 -4.48 -10.30
C CYS A 99 -6.31 -3.24 -11.12
N TYR A 100 -5.28 -2.52 -10.69
CA TYR A 100 -4.78 -1.32 -11.35
C TYR A 100 -3.27 -1.40 -11.54
N ASN A 101 -2.81 -1.08 -12.75
CA ASN A 101 -1.38 -0.98 -13.05
C ASN A 101 -0.88 0.44 -12.78
N ILE A 102 0.32 0.59 -12.21
CA ILE A 102 0.94 1.90 -11.97
C ILE A 102 1.11 2.66 -13.28
N ASP A 103 1.51 1.96 -14.35
CA ASP A 103 1.72 2.57 -15.67
C ASP A 103 0.42 2.85 -16.45
N GLY A 104 -0.74 2.47 -15.90
CA GLY A 104 -2.04 2.91 -16.39
C GLY A 104 -2.42 4.33 -15.96
N HIS A 105 -1.73 4.87 -14.97
CA HIS A 105 -2.00 6.19 -14.37
C HIS A 105 -0.81 7.15 -14.44
N SER A 106 0.37 6.68 -14.87
CA SER A 106 1.62 7.44 -14.91
C SER A 106 2.61 6.85 -15.90
N PRO A 107 3.58 7.62 -16.46
CA PRO A 107 4.67 7.05 -17.25
C PRO A 107 5.64 6.17 -16.44
N VAL A 108 5.56 6.18 -15.10
CA VAL A 108 6.42 5.37 -14.22
C VAL A 108 5.91 3.92 -14.19
N LYS A 109 6.83 2.96 -14.28
CA LYS A 109 6.50 1.51 -14.29
C LYS A 109 6.29 0.89 -12.91
N TYR A 110 6.83 1.50 -11.86
CA TYR A 110 6.87 0.91 -10.52
C TYR A 110 6.61 1.97 -9.45
N ALA A 111 5.87 1.58 -8.42
CA ALA A 111 5.79 2.29 -7.16
C ALA A 111 6.59 1.54 -6.09
N GLN A 112 7.01 2.25 -5.05
CA GLN A 112 7.69 1.73 -3.87
C GLN A 112 7.22 2.43 -2.58
N GLY A 113 6.19 3.26 -2.64
CA GLY A 113 5.60 3.92 -1.49
C GLY A 113 4.12 4.16 -1.70
N ALA A 114 3.37 4.13 -0.60
CA ALA A 114 1.97 4.53 -0.57
C ALA A 114 1.68 5.26 0.74
N LYS A 115 0.85 6.31 0.67
CA LYS A 115 0.42 7.10 1.84
C LYS A 115 -1.04 7.50 1.69
N LEU A 116 -1.74 7.63 2.82
CA LEU A 116 -3.12 8.11 2.86
C LEU A 116 -3.18 9.60 3.22
N TYR A 117 -4.01 10.32 2.45
CA TYR A 117 -4.35 11.73 2.63
C TYR A 117 -5.83 11.90 2.92
#